data_AF-A0A8T6DA13-F1
#
_entry.id   AF-A0A8T6DA13-F1
#
_cell.length_a   1.000
_cell.length_b   1.000
_cell.length_c   1.000
_cell.angle_alpha   90.00
_cell.angle_beta   90.00
_cell.angle_gamma   90.00
#
_symmetry.space_group_name_H-M   'P 1'
#
loop_
_entity.id
_entity.type
_entity.pdbx_description
1 polymer ?
#
loop_
_entity_poly.entity_id
_entity_poly.type
_entity_poly.pdbx_seq_one_letter_code
_entity_poly.pdbx_strand_id
1 'polypeptide(L)'
;MSVTLQSKTNGKVDIETHRQQLVIDLQKKIEDHGDNWQTAFLETVSAWPIENEHVYGETFHYFIGGEAFNWKRLAERIATQLAEEESTILPAEKVFEWVESSGVFGGTPEDEFRRILGVDGWRAHLNHFYGVHIEQCLIAAVQSRIQKSRYSSGMPPSDDASEKAYLGLYEETEQDLWELFTTENADRLYNLIAESPDETRTIALDEEFTYWLFKRRIEYTLAPQVAAETQRGLDMMSQIDTAHERRTRMLKDQNGGALLEFGLVRTNRPFRKAPKSPTRGRERTK
;
A
#
# COMPACT_ATOMS: atom_id res chain seq x y z
N MET A 1 -37.25 32.70 -8.69
CA MET A 1 -37.52 31.26 -8.86
C MET A 1 -36.17 30.58 -9.01
N SER A 2 -35.68 30.04 -7.90
CA SER A 2 -34.35 29.45 -7.77
C SER A 2 -34.38 28.01 -8.27
N VAL A 3 -33.56 27.69 -9.27
CA VAL A 3 -33.42 26.35 -9.82
C VAL A 3 -32.10 25.74 -9.33
N THR A 4 -32.25 24.86 -8.33
CA THR A 4 -31.63 23.53 -8.24
C THR A 4 -30.10 23.42 -8.29
N LEU A 5 -29.48 23.50 -7.11
CA LEU A 5 -28.17 22.91 -6.78
C LEU A 5 -28.34 21.54 -6.07
N GLN A 6 -29.21 20.65 -6.58
CA GLN A 6 -29.49 19.36 -5.94
C GLN A 6 -28.95 18.11 -6.68
N SER A 7 -28.29 18.24 -7.83
CA SER A 7 -27.88 17.05 -8.62
C SER A 7 -26.55 16.42 -8.21
N LYS A 8 -25.61 17.16 -7.58
CA LYS A 8 -24.31 16.61 -7.14
C LYS A 8 -24.34 15.93 -5.77
N THR A 9 -25.30 16.28 -4.91
CA THR A 9 -25.44 15.72 -3.56
C THR A 9 -26.12 14.34 -3.59
N ASN A 10 -27.06 14.13 -4.50
CA ASN A 10 -27.84 12.89 -4.56
C ASN A 10 -26.99 11.65 -4.92
N GLY A 11 -26.04 11.79 -5.85
CA GLY A 11 -25.13 10.69 -6.22
C GLY A 11 -24.08 10.35 -5.15
N LYS A 12 -23.64 11.32 -4.35
CA LYS A 12 -22.73 11.05 -3.22
C LYS A 12 -23.44 10.35 -2.06
N VAL A 13 -24.69 10.74 -1.77
CA VAL A 13 -25.51 10.10 -0.73
C VAL A 13 -25.82 8.65 -1.10
N ASP A 14 -26.06 8.37 -2.39
CA ASP A 14 -26.29 7.01 -2.89
C ASP A 14 -25.06 6.09 -2.73
N ILE A 15 -23.87 6.58 -3.07
CA ILE A 15 -22.61 5.82 -2.92
C ILE A 15 -22.28 5.53 -1.46
N GLU A 16 -22.43 6.52 -0.58
CA GLU A 16 -22.19 6.34 0.85
C GLU A 16 -23.17 5.31 1.45
N THR A 17 -24.45 5.42 1.10
CA THR A 17 -25.49 4.48 1.53
C THR A 17 -25.19 3.06 1.03
N HIS A 18 -24.74 2.93 -0.23
CA HIS A 18 -24.38 1.63 -0.79
C HIS A 18 -23.18 1.00 -0.06
N ARG A 19 -22.14 1.78 0.24
CA ARG A 19 -21.00 1.30 1.04
C ARG A 19 -21.38 0.85 2.44
N GLN A 20 -22.22 1.64 3.12
CA GLN A 20 -22.74 1.26 4.43
C GLN A 20 -23.53 -0.05 4.35
N GLN A 21 -24.34 -0.22 3.31
CA GLN A 21 -25.06 -1.46 3.07
C GLN A 21 -24.11 -2.66 2.85
N LEU A 22 -23.02 -2.47 2.09
CA LEU A 22 -22.01 -3.52 1.89
C LEU A 22 -21.36 -3.98 3.20
N VAL A 23 -21.12 -3.06 4.13
CA VAL A 23 -20.55 -3.39 5.46
C VAL A 23 -21.57 -4.11 6.35
N ILE A 24 -22.84 -3.68 6.32
CA ILE A 24 -23.94 -4.39 7.03
C ILE A 24 -24.11 -5.81 6.48
N ASP A 25 -24.12 -5.97 5.16
CA ASP A 25 -24.24 -7.26 4.50
C ASP A 25 -23.04 -8.16 4.81
N LEU A 26 -21.84 -7.59 4.89
CA LEU A 26 -20.64 -8.30 5.33
C LEU A 26 -20.79 -8.83 6.76
N GLN A 27 -21.20 -8.00 7.72
CA GLN A 27 -21.41 -8.45 9.11
C GLN A 27 -22.40 -9.60 9.20
N LYS A 28 -23.53 -9.50 8.48
CA LYS A 28 -24.52 -10.57 8.43
C LYS A 28 -23.96 -11.86 7.82
N LYS A 29 -23.20 -11.78 6.74
CA LYS A 29 -22.53 -12.96 6.16
C LYS A 29 -21.54 -13.60 7.14
N ILE A 30 -20.83 -12.78 7.93
CA ILE A 30 -19.91 -13.28 8.96
C ILE A 30 -20.66 -14.02 10.06
N GLU A 31 -21.82 -13.50 10.50
CA GLU A 31 -22.72 -14.19 11.43
C GLU A 31 -23.18 -15.55 10.89
N ASP A 32 -23.63 -15.57 9.63
CA ASP A 32 -24.20 -16.76 8.99
C ASP A 32 -23.14 -17.84 8.68
N HIS A 33 -21.92 -17.44 8.31
CA HIS A 33 -20.86 -18.34 7.80
C HIS A 33 -19.70 -18.59 8.76
N GLY A 34 -19.64 -17.90 9.90
CA GLY A 34 -18.63 -18.09 10.95
C GLY A 34 -17.19 -17.98 10.42
N ASP A 35 -16.43 -19.07 10.52
CA ASP A 35 -14.99 -19.10 10.22
C ASP A 35 -14.62 -18.90 8.73
N ASN A 36 -15.58 -18.93 7.80
CA ASN A 36 -15.33 -18.66 6.37
C ASN A 36 -15.60 -17.20 5.97
N TRP A 37 -15.31 -16.26 6.87
CA TRP A 37 -15.55 -14.84 6.67
C TRP A 37 -14.68 -14.22 5.56
N GLN A 38 -13.50 -14.79 5.26
CA GLN A 38 -12.56 -14.26 4.27
C GLN A 38 -13.18 -14.20 2.87
N THR A 39 -13.96 -15.23 2.51
CA THR A 39 -14.67 -15.27 1.23
C THR A 39 -15.69 -14.14 1.13
N ALA A 40 -16.53 -13.98 2.17
CA ALA A 40 -17.50 -12.89 2.23
C ALA A 40 -16.82 -11.52 2.21
N PHE A 41 -15.66 -11.39 2.86
CA PHE A 41 -14.87 -10.17 2.88
C PHE A 41 -14.33 -9.82 1.49
N LEU A 42 -13.75 -10.79 0.77
CA LEU A 42 -13.27 -10.59 -0.60
C LEU A 42 -14.40 -10.25 -1.58
N GLU A 43 -15.59 -10.83 -1.40
CA GLU A 43 -16.79 -10.45 -2.17
C GLU A 43 -17.16 -8.97 -1.92
N THR A 44 -17.11 -8.52 -0.67
CA THR A 44 -17.37 -7.11 -0.32
C THR A 44 -16.31 -6.17 -0.91
N VAL A 45 -15.04 -6.56 -0.83
CA VAL A 45 -13.92 -5.84 -1.46
C VAL A 45 -14.11 -5.74 -2.98
N SER A 46 -14.58 -6.81 -3.63
CA SER A 46 -14.86 -6.81 -5.07
C SER A 46 -16.06 -5.94 -5.46
N ALA A 47 -17.03 -5.77 -4.57
CA ALA A 47 -18.24 -4.99 -4.82
C ALA A 47 -18.09 -3.49 -4.48
N TRP A 48 -16.92 -3.08 -3.96
CA TRP A 48 -16.74 -1.73 -3.46
C TRP A 48 -16.82 -0.68 -4.59
N PRO A 49 -17.65 0.37 -4.46
CA PRO A 49 -18.07 1.19 -5.60
C PRO A 49 -17.13 2.36 -5.95
N ILE A 50 -16.02 2.54 -5.24
CA ILE A 50 -15.15 3.71 -5.39
C ILE A 50 -13.67 3.35 -5.40
N GLU A 51 -12.91 4.20 -6.07
CA GLU A 51 -11.47 4.03 -6.27
C GLU A 51 -10.61 4.62 -5.13
N ASN A 52 -11.15 5.63 -4.45
CA ASN A 52 -10.51 6.30 -3.33
C ASN A 52 -11.55 7.01 -2.44
N GLU A 53 -11.16 7.28 -1.19
CA GLU A 53 -11.95 8.09 -0.25
C GLU A 53 -11.05 8.79 0.77
N HIS A 54 -11.55 9.91 1.31
CA HIS A 54 -10.87 10.67 2.35
C HIS A 54 -11.54 10.42 3.70
N VAL A 55 -10.81 9.79 4.63
CA VAL A 55 -11.33 9.37 5.93
C VAL A 55 -10.26 9.60 7.00
N TYR A 56 -10.65 10.16 8.14
CA TYR A 56 -9.73 10.47 9.26
C TYR A 56 -8.53 11.38 8.91
N GLY A 57 -8.68 12.23 7.89
CA GLY A 57 -7.62 13.12 7.45
C GLY A 57 -6.57 12.44 6.56
N GLU A 58 -6.83 11.19 6.15
CA GLU A 58 -5.99 10.42 5.23
C GLU A 58 -6.81 10.06 3.99
N THR A 59 -6.20 10.16 2.81
CA THR A 59 -6.81 9.65 1.59
C THR A 59 -6.39 8.21 1.34
N PHE A 60 -7.36 7.31 1.29
CA PHE A 60 -7.18 5.91 0.94
C PHE A 60 -7.32 5.75 -0.57
N HIS A 61 -6.24 5.37 -1.25
CA HIS A 61 -6.23 5.04 -2.68
C HIS A 61 -6.25 3.52 -2.85
N TYR A 62 -7.31 2.98 -3.45
CA TYR A 62 -7.42 1.55 -3.73
C TYR A 62 -7.03 1.22 -5.17
N PHE A 63 -7.29 2.14 -6.10
CA PHE A 63 -6.92 1.98 -7.51
C PHE A 63 -5.78 2.92 -7.85
N ILE A 64 -4.58 2.35 -7.89
CA ILE A 64 -3.36 3.05 -8.28
C ILE A 64 -3.41 3.28 -9.79
N GLY A 65 -3.17 4.52 -10.20
CA GLY A 65 -3.24 4.91 -11.60
C GLY A 65 -4.64 4.78 -12.24
N GLY A 66 -5.69 4.56 -11.43
CA GLY A 66 -7.06 4.26 -11.90
C GLY A 66 -7.26 2.85 -12.45
N GLU A 67 -6.25 1.97 -12.36
CA GLU A 67 -6.27 0.65 -13.04
C GLU A 67 -5.74 -0.50 -12.18
N ALA A 68 -4.88 -0.21 -11.20
CA ALA A 68 -4.20 -1.21 -10.38
C ALA A 68 -4.85 -1.30 -8.99
N PHE A 69 -5.60 -2.37 -8.74
CA PHE A 69 -6.37 -2.54 -7.52
C PHE A 69 -5.55 -3.16 -6.36
N ASN A 70 -5.30 -2.34 -5.34
CA ASN A 70 -4.75 -2.75 -4.05
C ASN A 70 -5.87 -3.22 -3.10
N TRP A 71 -6.30 -4.47 -3.28
CA TRP A 71 -7.37 -5.06 -2.47
C TRP A 71 -7.05 -5.10 -0.96
N LYS A 72 -5.77 -5.22 -0.60
CA LYS A 72 -5.31 -5.23 0.80
C LYS A 72 -5.56 -3.89 1.47
N ARG A 73 -5.24 -2.79 0.77
CA ARG A 73 -5.48 -1.43 1.27
C ARG A 73 -6.97 -1.17 1.52
N LEU A 74 -7.82 -1.66 0.62
CA LEU A 74 -9.27 -1.60 0.84
C LEU A 74 -9.71 -2.46 2.02
N ALA A 75 -9.14 -3.65 2.18
CA ALA A 75 -9.47 -4.52 3.31
C ALA A 75 -9.10 -3.90 4.66
N GLU A 76 -7.93 -3.26 4.76
CA GLU A 76 -7.52 -2.51 5.97
C GLU A 76 -8.48 -1.36 6.28
N ARG A 77 -8.96 -0.66 5.25
CA ARG A 77 -9.93 0.42 5.43
C ARG A 77 -11.26 -0.12 5.96
N ILE A 78 -11.80 -1.17 5.35
CA ILE A 78 -13.06 -1.80 5.79
C ILE A 78 -12.92 -2.30 7.23
N ALA A 79 -11.77 -2.89 7.58
CA ALA A 79 -11.48 -3.31 8.95
C ALA A 79 -11.51 -2.14 9.94
N THR A 80 -10.94 -0.99 9.55
CA THR A 80 -10.97 0.23 10.38
C THR A 80 -12.39 0.72 10.59
N GLN A 81 -13.24 0.68 9.55
CA GLN A 81 -14.65 1.01 9.69
C GLN A 81 -15.38 0.06 10.65
N LEU A 82 -15.16 -1.26 10.49
CA LEU A 82 -15.76 -2.26 11.37
C LEU A 82 -15.34 -2.03 12.83
N ALA A 83 -14.09 -1.67 13.11
CA ALA A 83 -13.62 -1.41 14.48
C ALA A 83 -14.39 -0.30 15.21
N GLU A 84 -15.06 0.59 14.49
CA GLU A 84 -15.80 1.72 15.05
C GLU A 84 -17.26 1.39 15.36
N GLU A 85 -17.77 0.29 14.80
CA GLU A 85 -19.14 -0.15 15.02
C GLU A 85 -19.23 -1.03 16.28
N GLU A 86 -20.08 -0.63 17.23
CA GLU A 86 -20.29 -1.38 18.49
C GLU A 86 -20.81 -2.81 18.27
N SER A 87 -21.48 -3.06 17.15
CA SER A 87 -22.01 -4.37 16.76
C SER A 87 -21.00 -5.27 16.05
N THR A 88 -19.75 -4.85 15.88
CA THR A 88 -18.76 -5.61 15.11
C THR A 88 -18.37 -6.92 15.77
N ILE A 89 -18.49 -8.00 14.99
CA ILE A 89 -18.17 -9.37 15.42
C ILE A 89 -16.76 -9.77 15.02
N LEU A 90 -16.22 -9.20 13.95
CA LEU A 90 -14.88 -9.48 13.43
C LEU A 90 -13.91 -8.34 13.86
N PRO A 91 -13.01 -8.59 14.83
CA PRO A 91 -12.04 -7.58 15.24
C PRO A 91 -11.11 -7.20 14.08
N ALA A 92 -10.75 -5.92 13.98
CA ALA A 92 -9.87 -5.42 12.92
C ALA A 92 -8.50 -6.10 12.94
N GLU A 93 -7.99 -6.48 14.12
CA GLU A 93 -6.73 -7.20 14.28
C GLU A 93 -6.73 -8.52 13.51
N LYS A 94 -7.86 -9.25 13.47
CA LYS A 94 -7.96 -10.49 12.69
C LYS A 94 -7.88 -10.22 11.19
N VAL A 95 -8.45 -9.11 10.73
CA VAL A 95 -8.38 -8.72 9.31
C VAL A 95 -6.95 -8.31 8.95
N PHE A 96 -6.28 -7.53 9.80
CA PHE A 96 -4.89 -7.14 9.59
C PHE A 96 -3.95 -8.35 9.55
N GLU A 97 -4.09 -9.29 10.50
CA GLU A 97 -3.32 -10.54 10.52
C GLU A 97 -3.58 -11.39 9.25
N TRP A 98 -4.83 -11.44 8.77
CA TRP A 98 -5.16 -12.09 7.51
C TRP A 98 -4.53 -11.38 6.31
N VAL A 99 -4.66 -10.06 6.19
CA VAL A 99 -4.07 -9.27 5.10
C VAL A 99 -2.54 -9.48 5.02
N GLU A 100 -1.88 -9.55 6.16
CA GLU A 100 -0.44 -9.82 6.26
C GLU A 100 -0.09 -11.27 5.82
N SER A 101 -0.83 -12.26 6.31
CA SER A 101 -0.51 -13.69 6.13
C SER A 101 -1.08 -14.34 4.86
N SER A 102 -2.04 -13.70 4.21
CA SER A 102 -2.84 -14.25 3.10
C SER A 102 -2.12 -14.32 1.74
N GLY A 103 -0.87 -13.85 1.65
CA GLY A 103 -0.14 -13.78 0.39
C GLY A 103 -0.83 -12.87 -0.64
N VAL A 104 -0.70 -13.21 -1.92
CA VAL A 104 -1.22 -12.38 -3.03
C VAL A 104 -2.71 -12.60 -3.31
N PHE A 105 -3.23 -13.79 -2.99
CA PHE A 105 -4.59 -14.25 -3.35
C PHE A 105 -5.51 -14.42 -2.14
N GLY A 106 -5.33 -13.63 -1.07
CA GLY A 106 -6.27 -13.63 0.06
C GLY A 106 -6.36 -14.94 0.84
N GLY A 107 -5.34 -15.82 0.74
CA GLY A 107 -5.31 -17.14 1.36
C GLY A 107 -6.18 -18.18 0.64
N THR A 108 -6.65 -17.86 -0.57
CA THR A 108 -7.49 -18.73 -1.41
C THR A 108 -6.72 -19.27 -2.62
N PRO A 109 -7.17 -20.37 -3.24
CA PRO A 109 -6.68 -20.78 -4.56
C PRO A 109 -6.87 -19.67 -5.60
N GLU A 110 -5.93 -19.54 -6.54
CA GLU A 110 -5.93 -18.48 -7.56
C GLU A 110 -7.23 -18.44 -8.40
N ASP A 111 -7.76 -19.60 -8.76
CA ASP A 111 -8.99 -19.74 -9.55
C ASP A 111 -10.22 -19.28 -8.76
N GLU A 112 -10.24 -19.53 -7.46
CA GLU A 112 -11.29 -19.03 -6.57
C GLU A 112 -11.18 -17.52 -6.37
N PHE A 113 -9.98 -17.00 -6.10
CA PHE A 113 -9.74 -15.56 -5.96
C PHE A 113 -10.18 -14.80 -7.21
N ARG A 114 -9.81 -15.30 -8.39
CA ARG A 114 -10.24 -14.76 -9.69
C ARG A 114 -11.76 -14.82 -9.88
N ARG A 115 -12.40 -15.90 -9.43
CA ARG A 115 -13.87 -16.03 -9.50
C ARG A 115 -14.56 -14.97 -8.63
N ILE A 116 -14.02 -14.71 -7.42
CA ILE A 116 -14.58 -13.73 -6.49
C ILE A 116 -14.44 -12.30 -7.03
N LEU A 117 -13.24 -11.92 -7.48
CA LEU A 117 -12.99 -10.57 -8.00
C LEU A 117 -13.66 -10.28 -9.37
N GLY A 118 -14.06 -11.32 -10.08
CA GLY A 118 -14.52 -11.21 -11.46
C GLY A 118 -13.40 -10.81 -12.43
N VAL A 119 -13.76 -10.64 -13.71
CA VAL A 119 -12.77 -10.43 -14.78
C VAL A 119 -12.03 -9.10 -14.61
N ASP A 120 -12.77 -8.01 -14.35
CA ASP A 120 -12.18 -6.68 -14.25
C ASP A 120 -11.38 -6.50 -12.96
N GLY A 121 -11.92 -6.98 -11.82
CA GLY A 121 -11.20 -6.98 -10.55
C GLY A 121 -9.95 -7.84 -10.59
N TRP A 122 -9.98 -9.01 -11.25
CA TRP A 122 -8.80 -9.84 -11.47
C TRP A 122 -7.73 -9.13 -12.28
N ARG A 123 -8.12 -8.47 -13.38
CA ARG A 123 -7.19 -7.67 -14.20
C ARG A 123 -6.56 -6.54 -13.39
N ALA A 124 -7.38 -5.81 -12.63
CA ALA A 124 -6.91 -4.72 -11.80
C ALA A 124 -5.98 -5.21 -10.68
N HIS A 125 -6.27 -6.36 -10.08
CA HIS A 125 -5.39 -7.01 -9.12
C HIS A 125 -4.03 -7.38 -9.73
N LEU A 126 -4.03 -7.98 -10.93
CA LEU A 126 -2.79 -8.30 -11.63
C LEU A 126 -1.99 -7.06 -12.01
N ASN A 127 -2.65 -5.97 -12.41
CA ASN A 127 -1.99 -4.69 -12.66
C ASN A 127 -1.26 -4.18 -11.40
N HIS A 128 -1.88 -4.30 -10.23
CA HIS A 128 -1.23 -3.93 -8.97
C HIS A 128 -0.09 -4.88 -8.60
N PHE A 129 -0.31 -6.19 -8.72
CA PHE A 129 0.72 -7.17 -8.39
C PHE A 129 1.96 -7.00 -9.27
N TYR A 130 1.80 -7.00 -10.59
CA TYR A 130 2.94 -6.85 -11.49
C TYR A 130 3.46 -5.42 -11.57
N GLY A 131 2.57 -4.44 -11.59
CA GLY A 131 2.94 -3.05 -11.83
C GLY A 131 3.45 -2.30 -10.61
N VAL A 132 3.17 -2.79 -9.40
CA VAL A 132 3.68 -2.18 -8.16
C VAL A 132 4.62 -3.14 -7.46
N HIS A 133 4.13 -4.30 -7.01
CA HIS A 133 4.92 -5.19 -6.16
C HIS A 133 6.13 -5.76 -6.88
N ILE A 134 5.93 -6.29 -8.10
CA ILE A 134 7.03 -6.86 -8.88
C ILE A 134 7.98 -5.79 -9.39
N GLU A 135 7.50 -4.60 -9.73
CA GLU A 135 8.37 -3.50 -10.16
C GLU A 135 9.27 -2.99 -9.01
N GLN A 136 8.72 -2.85 -7.79
CA GLN A 136 9.51 -2.56 -6.59
C GLN A 136 10.56 -3.66 -6.32
N CYS A 137 10.17 -4.93 -6.46
CA CYS A 137 11.09 -6.06 -6.32
C CYS A 137 12.17 -6.06 -7.39
N LEU A 138 11.86 -5.66 -8.63
CA LEU A 138 12.82 -5.53 -9.72
C LEU A 138 13.86 -4.44 -9.41
N ILE A 139 13.43 -3.26 -8.98
CA ILE A 139 14.32 -2.16 -8.57
C ILE A 139 15.25 -2.65 -7.44
N ALA A 140 14.68 -3.28 -6.40
CA ALA A 140 15.44 -3.85 -5.29
C ALA A 140 16.44 -4.93 -5.76
N ALA A 141 16.06 -5.78 -6.72
CA ALA A 141 16.93 -6.82 -7.27
C ALA A 141 18.16 -6.21 -7.95
N VAL A 142 17.97 -5.16 -8.74
CA VAL A 142 19.04 -4.45 -9.43
C VAL A 142 19.94 -3.73 -8.43
N GLN A 143 19.37 -3.02 -7.44
CA GLN A 143 20.12 -2.39 -6.35
C GLN A 143 20.97 -3.41 -5.58
N SER A 144 20.38 -4.54 -5.20
CA SER A 144 21.08 -5.62 -4.48
C SER A 144 22.25 -6.17 -5.30
N ARG A 145 22.06 -6.37 -6.61
CA ARG A 145 23.13 -6.82 -7.51
C ARG A 145 24.29 -5.82 -7.57
N ILE A 146 24.00 -4.53 -7.68
CA ILE A 146 25.01 -3.46 -7.71
C ILE A 146 25.81 -3.47 -6.41
N GLN A 147 25.13 -3.52 -5.26
CA GLN A 147 25.79 -3.59 -3.96
C GLN A 147 26.67 -4.84 -3.83
N LYS A 148 26.13 -6.03 -4.14
CA LYS A 148 26.88 -7.31 -4.12
C LYS A 148 28.13 -7.25 -4.99
N SER A 149 28.03 -6.65 -6.18
CA SER A 149 29.19 -6.46 -7.06
C SER A 149 30.26 -5.58 -6.39
N ARG A 150 29.89 -4.45 -5.78
CA ARG A 150 30.84 -3.58 -5.07
C ARG A 150 31.53 -4.31 -3.92
N TYR A 151 30.77 -5.01 -3.10
CA TYR A 151 31.32 -5.82 -2.00
C TYR A 151 32.30 -6.87 -2.50
N SER A 152 31.97 -7.56 -3.60
CA SER A 152 32.87 -8.56 -4.20
C SER A 152 34.18 -7.96 -4.74
N SER A 153 34.17 -6.67 -5.08
CA SER A 153 35.34 -5.90 -5.50
C SER A 153 36.09 -5.23 -4.35
N GLY A 154 35.72 -5.51 -3.08
CA GLY A 154 36.35 -4.91 -1.90
C GLY A 154 36.03 -3.43 -1.68
N MET A 155 35.04 -2.89 -2.41
CA MET A 155 34.61 -1.50 -2.27
C MET A 155 33.56 -1.39 -1.16
N PRO A 156 33.55 -0.29 -0.38
CA PRO A 156 32.53 -0.08 0.64
C PRO A 156 31.13 0.10 0.02
N PRO A 157 30.06 -0.14 0.80
CA PRO A 157 28.71 0.21 0.39
C PRO A 157 28.61 1.70 0.04
N SER A 158 27.73 1.99 -0.92
CA SER A 158 27.48 3.35 -1.38
C SER A 158 25.99 3.51 -1.59
N ASP A 159 25.51 4.71 -1.28
CA ASP A 159 24.13 5.10 -1.48
C ASP A 159 23.79 5.31 -2.97
N ASP A 160 24.78 5.25 -3.86
CA ASP A 160 24.61 5.36 -5.31
C ASP A 160 23.93 4.15 -5.98
N ALA A 161 23.65 3.09 -5.21
CA ALA A 161 23.02 1.89 -5.74
C ALA A 161 21.59 2.14 -6.22
N SER A 162 20.85 3.04 -5.57
CA SER A 162 19.49 3.41 -6.00
C SER A 162 19.54 4.11 -7.35
N GLU A 163 20.31 5.20 -7.42
CA GLU A 163 20.51 6.00 -8.63
C GLU A 163 20.94 5.14 -9.83
N LYS A 164 21.92 4.25 -9.62
CA LYS A 164 22.38 3.31 -10.66
C LYS A 164 21.32 2.29 -11.07
N ALA A 165 20.39 1.92 -10.20
CA ALA A 165 19.31 1.02 -10.54
C ALA A 165 18.28 1.72 -11.45
N TYR A 166 17.91 2.97 -11.15
CA TYR A 166 17.02 3.76 -12.00
C TYR A 166 17.65 4.02 -13.37
N LEU A 167 18.90 4.49 -13.41
CA LEU A 167 19.64 4.67 -14.66
C LEU A 167 19.75 3.37 -15.47
N GLY A 168 19.92 2.23 -14.79
CA GLY A 168 20.05 0.93 -15.45
C GLY A 168 18.74 0.33 -15.96
N LEU A 169 17.59 0.69 -15.38
CA LEU A 169 16.28 0.16 -15.76
C LEU A 169 15.51 1.09 -16.70
N TYR A 170 15.67 2.41 -16.52
CA TYR A 170 14.84 3.42 -17.18
C TYR A 170 15.64 4.47 -17.95
N GLU A 171 16.98 4.35 -17.95
CA GLU A 171 17.93 5.26 -18.63
C GLU A 171 17.92 6.72 -18.12
N GLU A 172 17.22 6.99 -17.02
CA GLU A 172 17.05 8.31 -16.41
C GLU A 172 17.24 8.22 -14.88
N THR A 173 17.53 9.35 -14.25
CA THR A 173 17.69 9.43 -12.79
C THR A 173 16.33 9.27 -12.10
N GLU A 174 16.33 8.86 -10.82
CA GLU A 174 15.07 8.79 -10.06
C GLU A 174 14.40 10.18 -9.97
N GLN A 175 15.21 11.23 -9.85
CA GLN A 175 14.73 12.60 -9.77
C GLN A 175 14.10 13.06 -11.10
N ASP A 176 14.74 12.82 -12.24
CA ASP A 176 14.20 13.23 -13.55
C ASP A 176 12.88 12.50 -13.84
N LEU A 177 12.82 11.19 -13.55
CA LEU A 177 11.61 10.39 -13.70
C LEU A 177 10.49 10.89 -12.79
N TRP A 178 10.82 11.29 -11.57
CA TRP A 178 9.87 11.84 -10.61
C TRP A 178 9.31 13.19 -11.07
N GLU A 179 10.18 14.09 -11.55
CA GLU A 179 9.77 15.39 -12.11
C GLU A 179 8.87 15.21 -13.33
N LEU A 180 9.18 14.24 -14.20
CA LEU A 180 8.35 13.90 -15.35
C LEU A 180 6.98 13.35 -14.90
N PHE A 181 6.96 12.36 -14.01
CA PHE A 181 5.75 11.75 -13.47
C PHE A 181 4.80 12.78 -12.85
N THR A 182 5.33 13.65 -11.98
CA THR A 182 4.54 14.68 -11.29
C THR A 182 4.02 15.74 -12.26
N THR A 183 4.79 16.08 -13.31
CA THR A 183 4.36 17.02 -14.35
C THR A 183 3.25 16.42 -15.21
N GLU A 184 3.39 15.18 -15.66
CA GLU A 184 2.41 14.49 -16.50
C GLU A 184 1.08 14.23 -15.79
N ASN A 185 1.11 14.02 -14.47
CA ASN A 185 -0.05 13.59 -13.69
C ASN A 185 -0.51 14.66 -12.66
N ALA A 186 -0.08 15.92 -12.82
CA ALA A 186 -0.32 16.99 -11.86
C ALA A 186 -1.79 17.14 -11.44
N ASP A 187 -2.71 17.12 -12.41
CA ASP A 187 -4.15 17.27 -12.15
C ASP A 187 -4.73 16.10 -11.33
N ARG A 188 -4.27 14.87 -11.60
CA ARG A 188 -4.74 13.66 -10.90
C ARG A 188 -4.16 13.56 -9.49
N LEU A 189 -2.89 13.92 -9.34
CA LEU A 189 -2.12 13.74 -8.10
C LEU A 189 -2.18 14.93 -7.16
N TYR A 190 -2.85 16.02 -7.53
CA TYR A 190 -2.87 17.27 -6.75
C TYR A 190 -3.13 17.05 -5.25
N ASN A 191 -4.18 16.30 -4.89
CA ASN A 191 -4.51 16.04 -3.49
C ASN A 191 -3.44 15.18 -2.80
N LEU A 192 -2.92 14.16 -3.49
CA LEU A 192 -1.95 13.23 -2.94
C LEU A 192 -0.59 13.90 -2.68
N ILE A 193 -0.21 14.83 -3.56
CA ILE A 193 0.98 15.68 -3.40
C ILE A 193 0.74 16.70 -2.28
N ALA A 194 -0.43 17.32 -2.20
CA ALA A 194 -0.77 18.29 -1.16
C ALA A 194 -0.79 17.68 0.26
N GLU A 195 -1.09 16.38 0.37
CA GLU A 195 -1.05 15.61 1.62
C GLU A 195 0.35 15.11 1.99
N SER A 196 1.33 15.24 1.10
CA SER A 196 2.70 14.80 1.36
C SER A 196 3.43 15.77 2.29
N PRO A 197 4.09 15.29 3.37
CA PRO A 197 4.93 16.14 4.21
C PRO A 197 6.00 16.85 3.40
N ASP A 198 6.36 18.08 3.80
CA ASP A 198 7.56 18.75 3.29
C ASP A 198 8.73 17.76 3.46
N GLU A 199 9.32 17.33 2.33
CA GLU A 199 10.48 16.42 2.20
C GLU A 199 10.21 14.90 2.15
N THR A 200 8.98 14.38 2.21
CA THR A 200 8.77 12.90 2.14
C THR A 200 7.56 12.50 1.29
N ARG A 201 7.74 11.49 0.42
CA ARG A 201 6.64 10.90 -0.37
C ARG A 201 5.77 10.02 0.52
N THR A 202 4.45 10.09 0.36
CA THR A 202 3.53 9.14 0.99
C THR A 202 3.63 7.79 0.31
N ILE A 203 3.27 6.71 1.02
CA ILE A 203 3.28 5.34 0.46
C ILE A 203 2.41 5.27 -0.80
N ALA A 204 1.21 5.86 -0.75
CA ALA A 204 0.30 5.89 -1.89
C ALA A 204 0.93 6.58 -3.12
N LEU A 205 1.68 7.66 -2.91
CA LEU A 205 2.32 8.38 -3.99
C LEU A 205 3.53 7.62 -4.57
N ASP A 206 4.27 6.88 -3.72
CA ASP A 206 5.32 5.97 -4.19
C ASP A 206 4.74 4.79 -5.00
N GLU A 207 3.58 4.25 -4.62
CA GLU A 207 2.90 3.22 -5.40
C GLU A 207 2.42 3.74 -6.77
N GLU A 208 1.87 4.96 -6.81
CA GLU A 208 1.49 5.65 -8.06
C GLU A 208 2.69 5.88 -8.99
N PHE A 209 3.82 6.33 -8.43
CA PHE A 209 5.06 6.50 -9.18
C PHE A 209 5.60 5.17 -9.70
N THR A 210 5.60 4.13 -8.86
CA THR A 210 6.08 2.81 -9.25
C THR A 210 5.22 2.20 -10.37
N TYR A 211 3.90 2.33 -10.28
CA TYR A 211 3.01 1.87 -11.34
C TYR A 211 3.24 2.64 -12.66
N TRP A 212 3.51 3.95 -12.59
CA TRP A 212 3.86 4.73 -13.76
C TRP A 212 5.19 4.26 -14.40
N LEU A 213 6.22 3.97 -13.59
CA LEU A 213 7.50 3.41 -14.06
C LEU A 213 7.30 2.08 -14.78
N PHE A 214 6.50 1.18 -14.21
CA PHE A 214 6.15 -0.10 -14.83
C PHE A 214 5.52 0.09 -16.22
N LYS A 215 4.54 1.00 -16.34
CA LYS A 215 3.89 1.30 -17.63
C LYS A 215 4.91 1.82 -18.64
N ARG A 216 5.76 2.76 -18.24
CA ARG A 216 6.86 3.27 -19.06
C ARG A 216 7.77 2.13 -19.52
N ARG A 217 8.18 1.24 -18.61
CA ARG A 217 9.06 0.12 -18.94
C ARG A 217 8.43 -0.80 -19.98
N ILE A 218 7.15 -1.15 -19.84
CA ILE A 218 6.44 -1.98 -20.83
C ILE A 218 6.38 -1.29 -22.20
N GLU A 219 6.16 0.03 -22.22
CA GLU A 219 6.02 0.80 -23.46
C GLU A 219 7.34 0.92 -24.24
N TYR A 220 8.45 1.18 -23.54
CA TYR A 220 9.74 1.51 -24.16
C TYR A 220 10.74 0.34 -24.23
N THR A 221 10.43 -0.82 -23.62
CA THR A 221 11.33 -1.98 -23.57
C THR A 221 10.87 -3.12 -24.48
N LEU A 222 11.82 -3.85 -25.08
CA LEU A 222 11.51 -5.03 -25.89
C LEU A 222 10.87 -6.14 -25.05
N ALA A 223 9.83 -6.80 -25.58
CA ALA A 223 9.08 -7.84 -24.86
C ALA A 223 9.94 -8.96 -24.22
N PRO A 224 11.01 -9.49 -24.87
CA PRO A 224 11.88 -10.48 -24.22
C PRO A 224 12.61 -9.94 -22.99
N GLN A 225 13.01 -8.67 -23.02
CA GLN A 225 13.66 -8.01 -21.89
C GLN A 225 12.66 -7.75 -20.76
N VAL A 226 11.44 -7.28 -21.09
CA VAL A 226 10.35 -7.13 -20.12
C VAL A 226 10.10 -8.44 -19.37
N ALA A 227 10.00 -9.56 -20.09
CA ALA A 227 9.78 -10.87 -19.48
C ALA A 227 10.94 -11.28 -18.54
N ALA A 228 12.19 -11.10 -18.97
CA ALA A 228 13.36 -11.43 -18.16
C ALA A 228 13.50 -10.55 -16.90
N GLU A 229 13.10 -9.28 -16.99
CA GLU A 229 13.05 -8.36 -15.85
C GLU A 229 11.92 -8.68 -14.89
N THR A 230 10.73 -8.97 -15.40
CA THR A 230 9.61 -9.45 -14.58
C THR A 230 9.99 -10.72 -13.83
N GLN A 231 10.69 -11.66 -14.48
CA GLN A 231 11.21 -12.85 -13.80
C GLN A 231 12.21 -12.49 -12.70
N ARG A 232 13.11 -11.53 -12.94
CA ARG A 232 14.03 -11.04 -11.90
C ARG A 232 13.29 -10.44 -10.70
N GLY A 233 12.20 -9.71 -10.93
CA GLY A 233 11.36 -9.17 -9.86
C GLY A 233 10.69 -10.29 -9.05
N LEU A 234 10.12 -11.29 -9.71
CA LEU A 234 9.53 -12.47 -9.08
C LEU A 234 10.55 -13.26 -8.24
N ASP A 235 11.75 -13.46 -8.77
CA ASP A 235 12.83 -14.15 -8.06
C ASP A 235 13.27 -13.38 -6.79
N MET A 236 13.25 -12.05 -6.84
CA MET A 236 13.56 -11.20 -5.69
C MET A 236 12.45 -11.24 -4.63
N MET A 237 11.18 -11.20 -5.04
CA MET A 237 10.05 -11.36 -4.14
C MET A 237 10.14 -12.69 -3.38
N SER A 238 10.36 -13.81 -4.11
CA SER A 238 10.52 -15.13 -3.50
C SER A 238 11.68 -15.19 -2.48
N GLN A 239 12.78 -14.49 -2.76
CA GLN A 239 13.90 -14.36 -1.81
C GLN A 239 13.51 -13.58 -0.55
N ILE A 240 12.76 -12.48 -0.70
CA ILE A 240 12.27 -11.66 0.42
C ILE A 240 11.32 -12.49 1.29
N ASP A 241 10.36 -13.19 0.68
CA ASP A 241 9.40 -14.04 1.39
C ASP A 241 10.09 -15.16 2.15
N THR A 242 11.01 -15.88 1.50
CA THR A 242 11.80 -16.93 2.15
C THR A 242 12.64 -16.38 3.31
N ALA A 243 13.21 -15.19 3.17
CA ALA A 243 13.97 -14.55 4.24
C ALA A 243 13.06 -14.12 5.41
N HIS A 244 11.87 -13.60 5.11
CA HIS A 244 10.85 -13.23 6.09
C HIS A 244 10.42 -14.44 6.91
N GLU A 245 10.04 -15.55 6.26
CA GLU A 245 9.65 -16.80 6.94
C GLU A 245 10.74 -17.32 7.88
N ARG A 246 12.01 -17.29 7.45
CA ARG A 246 13.15 -17.70 8.29
C ARG A 246 13.27 -16.84 9.53
N ARG A 247 13.17 -15.51 9.40
CA ARG A 247 13.26 -14.57 10.54
C ARG A 247 12.12 -14.80 11.51
N THR A 248 10.89 -14.94 11.01
CA THR A 248 9.70 -15.18 11.82
C THR A 248 9.80 -16.50 12.57
N ARG A 249 10.34 -17.55 11.94
CA ARG A 249 10.63 -18.82 12.62
C ARG A 249 11.66 -18.66 13.74
N MET A 250 12.77 -17.97 13.47
CA MET A 250 13.80 -17.70 14.50
C MET A 250 13.25 -16.93 15.70
N LEU A 251 12.38 -15.94 15.49
CA LEU A 251 11.75 -15.19 16.57
C LEU A 251 10.80 -16.06 17.40
N LYS A 252 10.04 -16.95 16.76
CA LYS A 252 9.18 -17.93 17.45
C LYS A 252 10.00 -18.92 18.30
N ASP A 253 11.11 -19.42 17.75
CA ASP A 253 11.99 -20.36 18.46
C ASP A 253 12.71 -19.68 19.65
N GLN A 254 13.11 -18.41 19.52
CA GLN A 254 13.72 -17.63 20.62
C GLN A 254 12.73 -17.29 21.75
N ASN A 255 11.45 -17.10 21.42
CA ASN A 255 10.40 -16.83 22.40
C ASN A 255 9.80 -18.11 23.04
N GLY A 256 10.26 -19.30 22.64
CA GLY A 256 9.81 -20.59 23.19
C GLY A 256 10.17 -20.86 24.67
N GLY A 257 10.79 -19.90 25.37
CA GLY A 257 10.99 -19.90 26.83
C GLY A 257 10.14 -18.88 27.60
N ALA A 258 9.40 -18.00 26.90
CA ALA A 258 8.55 -16.99 27.53
C ALA A 258 7.41 -16.61 26.57
N LEU A 259 6.38 -17.45 26.50
CA LEU A 259 5.08 -16.98 26.04
C LEU A 259 4.31 -16.51 27.28
N LEU A 260 4.04 -15.21 27.34
CA LEU A 260 2.70 -14.63 27.35
C LEU A 260 2.82 -13.09 27.37
N GLU A 261 1.99 -12.45 26.54
CA GLU A 261 1.74 -11.00 26.43
C GLU A 261 2.82 -10.10 25.80
N PHE A 262 2.77 -9.99 24.47
CA PHE A 262 2.93 -8.68 23.83
C PHE A 262 1.76 -8.46 22.88
N GLY A 263 0.63 -8.06 23.46
CA GLY A 263 -0.20 -7.07 22.78
C GLY A 263 0.70 -5.87 22.45
N LEU A 264 0.52 -5.31 21.25
CA LEU A 264 1.16 -4.09 20.81
C LEU A 264 0.95 -2.97 21.84
N VAL A 265 1.83 -2.89 22.84
CA VAL A 265 2.04 -1.68 23.61
C VAL A 265 2.64 -0.72 22.60
N ARG A 266 1.77 0.04 21.94
CA ARG A 266 2.11 1.36 21.44
C ARG A 266 2.82 2.04 22.59
N THR A 267 4.14 2.21 22.47
CA THR A 267 4.86 3.05 23.41
C THR A 267 4.28 4.45 23.20
N ASN A 268 3.34 4.80 24.05
CA ASN A 268 2.87 6.16 24.24
C ASN A 268 4.07 6.89 24.85
N ARG A 269 5.05 7.27 24.02
CA ARG A 269 6.07 8.22 24.42
C ARG A 269 5.33 9.54 24.60
N PRO A 270 5.21 10.08 25.82
CA PRO A 270 4.68 11.42 25.97
C PRO A 270 5.60 12.36 25.18
N PHE A 271 5.00 13.17 24.30
CA PHE A 271 5.61 14.32 23.68
C PHE A 271 6.49 15.04 24.71
N ARG A 272 7.82 14.95 24.56
CA ARG A 272 8.73 15.82 25.31
C ARG A 272 8.41 17.24 24.85
N LYS A 273 7.84 18.04 25.76
CA LYS A 273 7.65 19.47 25.58
C LYS A 273 8.96 20.08 25.07
N ALA A 274 8.89 20.79 23.95
CA ALA A 274 9.99 21.58 23.43
C ALA A 274 10.54 22.50 24.54
N PRO A 275 11.87 22.65 24.66
CA PRO A 275 12.46 23.60 25.59
C PRO A 275 11.99 25.02 25.21
N LYS A 276 11.41 25.73 26.18
CA LYS A 276 10.99 27.12 26.05
C LYS A 276 12.18 27.97 25.61
N SER A 277 12.05 28.64 24.47
CA SER A 277 12.94 29.71 24.01
C SER A 277 13.08 30.77 25.11
N PRO A 278 14.30 31.22 25.45
CA PRO A 278 14.49 32.21 26.51
C PRO A 278 13.93 33.56 26.07
N THR A 279 12.93 34.03 26.81
CA THR A 279 12.38 35.38 26.77
C THR A 279 13.51 36.39 27.01
N ARG A 280 13.81 37.19 25.98
CA ARG A 280 14.75 38.31 26.04
C ARG A 280 14.09 39.46 26.82
N GLY A 281 14.22 39.42 28.15
CA GLY A 281 13.82 40.49 29.04
C GLY A 281 14.77 41.67 28.94
N ARG A 282 14.26 42.80 28.43
CA ARG A 282 14.82 44.14 28.63
C ARG A 282 14.48 44.61 30.05
N GLU A 283 15.48 44.96 30.85
CA GLU A 283 15.40 45.92 31.98
C GLU A 283 16.83 46.47 32.15
N ARG A 284 17.15 47.68 31.67
CA ARG A 284 17.07 49.00 32.33
C ARG A 284 17.81 49.11 33.68
N THR A 285 18.94 49.84 33.61
CA THR A 285 19.48 50.84 34.56
C THR A 285 19.93 50.42 35.96
N LYS A 286 21.24 50.56 36.23
CA LYS A 286 21.84 51.76 36.83
C LYS A 286 23.32 51.83 36.48
#